data_AF-A0A538KGD5-F1
#
_entry.id   AF-A0A538KGD5-F1
#
_cell.length_a   1.000
_cell.length_b   1.000
_cell.length_c   1.000
_cell.angle_alpha   90.00
_cell.angle_beta   90.00
_cell.angle_gamma   90.00
#
_symmetry.space_group_name_H-M   'P 1'
#
loop_
_entity.id
_entity.type
_entity.pdbx_description
1 polymer ?
#
loop_
_entity_poly.entity_id
_entity_poly.type
_entity_poly.pdbx_seq_one_letter_code
_entity_poly.pdbx_strand_id
1 'polypeptide(L)'
;MQSSSVGVTTADGVADAHLTRPDSNDAPPAVLFIMDAIGLWRRIEEMADYVAHQGYVVLAPNVLFRAGRARVLALPDLSDADERASIQLRIVVRGIRSPRARLPSENR
;
A
#
# COMPACT_ATOMS: atom_id res chain seq x y z
N MET A 1 7.60 11.23 -17.36
CA MET A 1 7.16 11.11 -15.96
C MET A 1 8.33 10.67 -15.11
N GLN A 2 8.31 11.01 -13.83
CA GLN A 2 9.34 10.58 -12.89
C GLN A 2 8.70 9.77 -11.77
N SER A 3 9.12 8.51 -11.62
CA SER A 3 8.71 7.62 -10.54
C SER A 3 9.90 7.19 -9.69
N SER A 4 9.65 6.95 -8.39
CA SER A 4 10.69 6.60 -7.42
C SER A 4 10.09 5.90 -6.21
N SER A 5 10.85 4.99 -5.59
CA SER A 5 10.54 4.46 -4.27
C SER A 5 11.05 5.41 -3.19
N VAL A 6 10.19 5.75 -2.24
CA VAL A 6 10.49 6.70 -1.14
C VAL A 6 10.11 6.11 0.21
N GLY A 7 10.68 6.66 1.28
CA GLY A 7 10.32 6.34 2.66
C GLY A 7 9.50 7.47 3.30
N VAL A 8 8.36 7.12 3.88
CA VAL A 8 7.50 8.03 4.65
C VAL A 8 7.71 7.76 6.13
N THR A 9 8.22 8.75 6.86
CA THR A 9 8.43 8.62 8.32
C THR A 9 7.09 8.69 9.04
N THR A 10 6.83 7.71 9.90
CA THR A 10 5.64 7.64 10.76
C THR A 10 6.07 7.42 12.21
N ALA A 11 5.14 7.56 13.16
CA ALA A 11 5.41 7.34 14.59
C ALA A 11 5.88 5.91 14.92
N ASP A 12 5.56 4.93 14.07
CA ASP A 12 5.83 3.51 14.31
C ASP A 12 6.84 2.91 13.33
N GLY A 13 7.57 3.77 12.60
CA GLY A 13 8.61 3.38 11.64
C GLY A 13 8.47 4.07 10.29
N VAL A 14 9.25 3.62 9.31
CA VAL A 14 9.26 4.18 7.96
C VAL A 14 8.44 3.29 7.04
N ALA A 15 7.36 3.83 6.47
CA ALA A 15 6.57 3.17 5.45
C ALA A 15 7.23 3.37 4.09
N ASP A 16 7.50 2.28 3.37
CA ASP A 16 7.89 2.34 1.96
C ASP A 16 6.70 2.80 1.10
N ALA A 17 6.97 3.56 0.05
CA ALA A 17 5.95 4.12 -0.84
C ALA A 17 6.45 4.26 -2.27
N HIS A 18 5.53 4.16 -3.23
CA HIS A 18 5.76 4.56 -4.63
C HIS A 18 5.32 6.00 -4.81
N LEU A 19 6.21 6.85 -5.33
CA LEU A 19 5.94 8.24 -5.67
C LEU A 19 6.10 8.41 -7.18
N THR A 20 5.08 8.94 -7.84
CA THR A 20 5.08 9.22 -9.28
C THR A 20 4.49 10.59 -9.56
N ARG A 21 5.09 11.31 -10.51
CA ARG A 21 4.75 12.70 -10.82
C ARG A 21 4.96 13.03 -12.31
N PRO A 22 4.21 14.03 -12.84
CA PRO A 22 4.44 14.56 -14.17
C PRO A 22 5.82 15.22 -14.27
N ASP A 23 6.33 15.38 -15.49
CA ASP A 23 7.63 16.06 -15.71
C ASP A 23 7.53 17.58 -15.66
N SER A 24 6.33 18.16 -15.53
CA SER A 24 6.15 19.61 -15.52
C SER A 24 6.67 20.23 -14.21
N ASN A 25 7.10 21.49 -14.31
CA ASN A 25 7.56 22.30 -13.18
C ASN A 25 6.41 23.00 -12.43
N ASP A 26 5.16 22.70 -12.80
CA ASP A 26 4.00 23.21 -12.09
C ASP A 26 3.89 22.53 -10.71
N ALA A 27 3.06 23.08 -9.82
CA ALA A 27 2.70 22.45 -8.57
C ALA A 27 1.42 21.62 -8.78
N PRO A 28 1.49 20.36 -9.28
CA PRO A 28 0.31 19.58 -9.58
C PRO A 28 -0.47 19.25 -8.30
N PRO A 29 -1.80 19.09 -8.39
CA PRO A 29 -2.59 18.57 -7.29
C PRO A 29 -2.08 17.18 -6.86
N ALA A 30 -2.12 16.92 -5.55
CA ALA A 30 -1.62 15.69 -4.96
C ALA A 30 -2.72 14.66 -4.66
N VAL A 31 -2.43 13.39 -4.91
CA VAL A 31 -3.30 12.25 -4.63
C VAL A 31 -2.57 11.27 -3.71
N LEU A 32 -3.23 10.88 -2.62
CA LEU A 32 -2.81 9.75 -1.79
C LEU A 32 -3.55 8.49 -2.25
N PHE A 33 -2.83 7.55 -2.85
CA PHE A 33 -3.40 6.31 -3.36
C PHE A 33 -3.29 5.21 -2.30
N ILE A 34 -4.41 4.87 -1.66
CA ILE A 34 -4.44 3.81 -0.65
C ILE A 34 -4.56 2.45 -1.35
N MET A 35 -3.58 1.58 -1.12
CA MET A 35 -3.60 0.20 -1.63
C MET A 35 -4.75 -0.61 -1.02
N ASP A 36 -5.18 -1.66 -1.72
CA ASP A 36 -6.15 -2.61 -1.18
C ASP A 36 -5.54 -3.48 -0.07
N ALA A 37 -6.35 -4.37 0.50
CA ALA A 37 -5.96 -5.23 1.62
C ALA A 37 -4.80 -6.20 1.29
N ILE A 38 -4.33 -6.24 0.04
CA ILE A 38 -3.37 -7.22 -0.45
C ILE A 38 -1.93 -6.66 -0.54
N GLY A 39 -1.76 -5.34 -0.41
CA GLY A 39 -0.44 -4.70 -0.32
C GLY A 39 -0.02 -3.95 -1.59
N LEU A 40 1.23 -3.48 -1.60
CA LEU A 40 1.85 -2.82 -2.76
C LEU A 40 2.35 -3.86 -3.76
N TRP A 41 1.60 -4.02 -4.84
CA TRP A 41 1.96 -4.84 -6.00
C TRP A 41 2.34 -3.95 -7.19
N ARG A 42 3.00 -4.53 -8.22
CA ARG A 42 3.31 -3.79 -9.47
C ARG A 42 2.08 -3.11 -10.06
N ARG A 43 0.91 -3.71 -9.90
CA ARG A 43 -0.35 -3.13 -10.37
C ARG A 43 -0.75 -1.85 -9.66
N ILE A 44 -0.44 -1.70 -8.37
CA ILE A 44 -0.67 -0.46 -7.64
C ILE A 44 0.23 0.66 -8.17
N GLU A 45 1.49 0.33 -8.48
CA GLU A 45 2.42 1.27 -9.13
C GLU A 45 1.89 1.69 -10.52
N GLU A 46 1.45 0.73 -11.34
CA GLU A 46 0.85 0.98 -12.65
C GLU A 46 -0.42 1.86 -12.56
N MET A 47 -1.27 1.62 -11.57
CA MET A 47 -2.46 2.43 -11.33
C MET A 47 -2.11 3.85 -10.85
N ALA A 48 -1.12 3.98 -9.96
CA ALA A 48 -0.64 5.28 -9.53
C ALA A 48 -0.03 6.07 -10.70
N ASP A 49 0.75 5.40 -11.54
CA ASP A 49 1.32 5.99 -12.76
C ASP A 49 0.21 6.41 -13.73
N TYR A 50 -0.85 5.62 -13.90
CA TYR A 50 -2.00 5.99 -14.72
C TYR A 50 -2.68 7.28 -14.22
N VAL A 51 -2.87 7.42 -12.91
CA VAL A 51 -3.40 8.65 -12.31
C VAL A 51 -2.43 9.82 -12.52
N ALA A 52 -1.12 9.60 -12.39
CA ALA A 52 -0.12 10.64 -12.61
C ALA A 52 -0.09 11.16 -14.05
N HIS A 53 -0.34 10.29 -15.04
CA HIS A 53 -0.51 10.70 -16.44
C HIS A 53 -1.68 11.67 -16.66
N GLN A 54 -2.64 11.74 -15.73
CA GLN A 54 -3.73 12.72 -15.76
C GLN A 54 -3.36 14.08 -15.16
N GLY A 55 -2.08 14.31 -14.80
CA GLY A 55 -1.57 15.59 -14.30
C GLY A 55 -1.47 15.70 -12.77
N TYR A 56 -1.44 14.58 -12.05
CA TYR A 56 -1.37 14.54 -10.59
C TYR A 56 -0.01 14.06 -10.10
N VAL A 57 0.43 14.56 -8.94
CA VAL A 57 1.46 13.87 -8.15
C VAL A 57 0.78 12.83 -7.27
N VAL A 58 1.24 11.58 -7.34
CA VAL A 58 0.60 10.44 -6.67
C VAL A 58 1.58 9.75 -5.73
N LEU A 59 1.18 9.59 -4.47
CA LEU A 59 1.92 8.81 -3.47
C LEU A 59 1.10 7.57 -3.10
N ALA A 60 1.65 6.38 -3.28
CA ALA A 60 1.06 5.10 -2.88
C ALA A 60 1.89 4.47 -1.76
N PRO A 61 1.55 4.68 -0.47
CA PRO A 61 2.28 4.13 0.66
C PRO A 61 1.88 2.69 0.99
N ASN A 62 2.83 1.92 1.51
CA ASN A 62 2.59 0.64 2.15
C ASN A 62 1.89 0.86 3.49
N VAL A 63 0.57 0.90 3.51
CA VAL A 63 -0.20 1.03 4.76
C VAL A 63 -0.02 -0.18 5.70
N LEU A 64 0.52 -1.29 5.20
CA LEU A 64 0.82 -2.51 5.95
C LEU A 64 2.30 -2.61 6.39
N PHE A 65 3.07 -1.52 6.33
CA PHE A 65 4.52 -1.52 6.61
C PHE A 65 4.92 -2.14 7.97
N ARG A 66 4.03 -2.13 8.97
CA ARG A 66 4.23 -2.77 10.28
C ARG A 66 4.32 -4.29 10.21
N ALA A 67 3.68 -4.90 9.22
CA ALA A 67 3.76 -6.33 8.94
C ALA A 67 5.02 -6.70 8.12
N GLY A 68 5.70 -5.68 7.58
CA GLY A 68 6.92 -5.79 6.78
C GLY A 68 6.92 -4.84 5.59
N ARG A 69 8.10 -4.63 5.00
CA ARG A 69 8.25 -3.87 3.74
C ARG A 69 7.47 -4.54 2.62
N ALA A 70 6.97 -3.74 1.67
CA ALA A 70 6.33 -4.29 0.49
C ALA A 70 7.33 -5.16 -0.26
N ARG A 71 6.91 -6.40 -0.53
CA ARG A 71 7.58 -7.24 -1.49
C ARG A 71 6.81 -7.03 -2.78
N VAL A 72 7.40 -6.32 -3.74
CA VAL A 72 6.81 -6.20 -5.06
C VAL A 72 6.70 -7.62 -5.64
N LEU A 73 5.50 -8.17 -5.60
CA LEU A 73 5.17 -9.48 -6.12
C LEU A 73 4.29 -9.29 -7.35
N ALA A 74 4.43 -10.20 -8.32
CA ALA A 74 3.44 -10.30 -9.37
C ALA A 74 2.11 -10.73 -8.75
N LEU A 75 1.02 -10.15 -9.24
CA LEU A 75 -0.32 -10.64 -8.98
C LEU A 75 -0.39 -12.10 -9.46
N PRO A 76 -0.70 -13.06 -8.59
CA PRO A 76 -1.10 -14.38 -9.03
C PRO A 76 -2.51 -14.31 -9.64
N ASP A 77 -2.92 -15.35 -10.35
CA ASP A 77 -4.22 -15.42 -10.99
C ASP A 77 -5.33 -15.50 -9.94
N LEU A 78 -6.03 -14.39 -9.72
CA LEU A 78 -7.15 -14.35 -8.78
C LEU A 78 -8.41 -15.05 -9.30
N SER A 79 -8.42 -15.63 -10.50
CA SER A 79 -9.48 -16.53 -10.93
C SER A 79 -9.27 -17.96 -10.41
N ASP A 80 -8.01 -18.33 -10.15
CA ASP A 80 -7.64 -19.62 -9.58
C ASP A 80 -7.84 -19.62 -8.05
N ALA A 81 -8.48 -20.68 -7.54
CA ALA A 81 -8.85 -20.77 -6.13
C ALA A 81 -7.65 -21.03 -5.21
N ASP A 82 -6.66 -21.80 -5.66
CA ASP A 82 -5.48 -22.15 -4.88
C ASP A 82 -4.51 -20.96 -4.83
N GLU A 83 -4.35 -20.25 -5.95
CA GLU A 83 -3.56 -19.03 -6.03
C GLU A 83 -4.17 -17.91 -5.15
N ARG A 84 -5.49 -17.73 -5.17
CA ARG A 84 -6.19 -16.80 -4.25
C ARG A 84 -5.95 -17.13 -2.77
N ALA A 85 -6.08 -18.39 -2.38
CA ALA A 85 -5.97 -18.81 -0.98
C ALA A 85 -4.56 -18.56 -0.41
N SER A 86 -3.52 -18.69 -1.25
CA SER A 86 -2.12 -18.45 -0.86
C SER A 86 -1.83 -17.01 -0.42
N ILE A 87 -2.63 -16.05 -0.88
CA ILE A 87 -2.47 -14.62 -0.60
C ILE A 87 -3.19 -14.22 0.69
N GLN A 88 -4.43 -14.72 0.87
CA GLN A 88 -5.29 -14.42 2.01
C GLN A 88 -4.58 -14.79 3.34
N LEU A 89 -3.83 -15.89 3.36
CA LEU A 89 -3.19 -16.42 4.55
C LEU A 89 -1.96 -15.61 5.01
N ARG A 90 -1.26 -14.94 4.09
CA ARG A 90 -0.01 -14.21 4.40
C ARG A 90 -0.24 -12.89 5.15
N ILE A 91 -1.42 -12.28 5.00
CA ILE A 91 -1.71 -10.94 5.53
C ILE A 91 -2.42 -11.01 6.89
N VAL A 92 -3.29 -12.01 7.07
CA VAL A 92 -4.06 -12.18 8.31
C VAL A 92 -3.19 -12.64 9.49
N VAL A 93 -2.14 -13.43 9.25
CA VAL A 93 -1.38 -14.09 10.35
C VAL A 93 -0.33 -13.17 11.01
N ARG A 94 0.16 -12.11 10.32
CA ARG A 94 1.26 -11.28 10.84
C ARG A 94 0.88 -9.88 11.30
N GLY A 95 -0.23 -9.31 10.81
CA GLY A 95 -0.53 -7.88 10.95
C GLY A 95 -1.67 -7.46 11.89
N ILE A 96 -2.63 -8.35 12.22
CA ILE A 96 -3.86 -7.94 12.94
C ILE A 96 -3.84 -8.30 14.43
N ARG A 97 -2.65 -8.48 15.03
CA ARG A 97 -2.55 -8.50 16.50
C ARG A 97 -2.30 -7.07 16.99
N SER A 98 -3.38 -6.32 17.16
CA SER A 98 -3.36 -5.09 17.94
C SER A 98 -3.18 -5.44 19.43
N PRO A 99 -2.11 -4.97 20.12
CA PRO A 99 -2.00 -5.13 21.59
C PRO A 99 -2.99 -4.25 22.37
N ARG A 100 -3.82 -3.45 21.67
CA ARG A 100 -4.65 -2.39 22.25
C ARG A 100 -6.16 -2.60 22.18
N ALA A 101 -6.63 -3.75 21.71
CA ALA A 101 -8.04 -4.10 21.85
C ALA A 101 -8.31 -4.55 23.30
N ARG A 102 -8.27 -3.61 24.25
CA ARG A 102 -8.88 -3.81 25.56
C ARG A 102 -10.38 -3.73 25.30
N LEU A 103 -11.05 -4.89 25.26
CA LEU A 103 -12.51 -4.92 25.29
C LEU A 103 -12.96 -4.12 26.51
N PRO A 104 -13.96 -3.23 26.39
CA PRO A 104 -14.57 -2.64 27.58
C PRO A 104 -15.05 -3.81 28.45
N SER A 105 -14.63 -3.80 29.72
CA SER A 105 -15.11 -4.75 30.71
C SER A 105 -16.63 -4.68 30.72
N GLU A 106 -17.29 -5.76 30.32
CA GLU A 106 -18.72 -5.94 30.55
C GLU A 106 -18.95 -5.84 32.04
N ASN A 107 -19.56 -4.74 32.46
CA ASN A 107 -20.08 -4.57 33.80
C ASN A 107 -21.59 -4.46 33.67
N ARG A 108 -22.25 -5.62 33.76
CA ARG A 108 -23.59 -5.75 34.35
C ARG A 108 -23.89 -7.20 34.72
#